data_AF-A0A9R1MBN1-F1
#
_entry.id   AF-A0A9R1MBN1-F1
#
_cell.length_a   1.000
_cell.length_b   1.000
_cell.length_c   1.000
_cell.angle_alpha   90.00
_cell.angle_beta   90.00
_cell.angle_gamma   90.00
#
_symmetry.space_group_name_H-M   'P 1'
#
loop_
_entity.id
_entity.type
_entity.pdbx_description
1 polymer ?
#
loop_
_entity_poly.entity_id
_entity_poly.type
_entity_poly.pdbx_seq_one_letter_code
_entity_poly.pdbx_strand_id
1 'polypeptide(L)'
;MGCNIRHQLLVTQRSLRCNLYMFSSAKASWSAPTSCFGDKTWAYPSGGFWMPFESHIRHSHNAVVCGGMTHWLAAYQPVGGPRKYHTFNVSVDTGHVSLTEVSIPLVKGLYGWPILCVGVEGTLLLFNVHNKASVPCLDIWTRRAGSDAESETFWLHVGVFDLKSPKEKWCAEKIRVWLGKKSGTLFILDKSCHAHKLDTETGAMEDVTGLFRDSLCINAVPIEIDWPTLFLSRLA
;
A
#
# COMPACT_ATOMS: atom_id res chain seq x y z
N MET A 1 -22.29 18.33 25.09
CA MET A 1 -22.24 18.02 23.65
C MET A 1 -20.79 18.08 23.21
N GLY A 2 -20.16 16.92 22.96
CA GLY A 2 -18.77 16.88 22.48
C GLY A 2 -18.72 17.24 21.00
N CYS A 3 -18.04 18.33 20.66
CA CYS A 3 -17.82 18.71 19.28
C CYS A 3 -16.78 17.75 18.68
N ASN A 4 -17.22 16.76 17.91
CA ASN A 4 -16.30 15.86 17.21
C ASN A 4 -15.62 16.63 16.07
N ILE A 5 -14.39 17.10 16.32
CA ILE A 5 -13.56 17.71 15.29
C ILE A 5 -13.12 16.58 14.34
N ARG A 6 -13.52 16.68 13.07
CA ARG A 6 -13.06 15.75 12.03
C ARG A 6 -11.84 16.34 11.35
N HIS A 7 -10.75 15.58 11.35
CA HIS A 7 -9.55 15.89 10.58
C HIS A 7 -9.55 15.09 9.28
N GLN A 8 -9.22 15.74 8.15
CA GLN A 8 -8.94 15.04 6.89
C GLN A 8 -7.50 15.34 6.48
N LEU A 9 -6.82 14.35 5.92
CA LEU A 9 -5.44 14.48 5.46
C LEU A 9 -5.40 14.41 3.94
N LEU A 10 -4.67 15.34 3.34
CA LEU A 10 -4.40 15.35 1.91
C LEU A 10 -2.90 15.48 1.71
N VAL A 11 -2.31 14.51 1.00
CA VAL A 11 -0.94 14.62 0.52
C VAL A 11 -1.01 14.92 -0.97
N THR A 12 -0.37 16.02 -1.39
CA THR A 12 -0.27 16.38 -2.81
C THR A 12 1.17 16.33 -3.26
N GLN A 13 1.40 15.84 -4.47
CA GLN A 13 2.69 15.96 -5.15
C GLN A 13 2.58 17.03 -6.25
N ARG A 14 3.49 18.01 -6.25
CA ARG A 14 3.67 18.96 -7.35
C ARG A 14 5.15 19.17 -7.60
N SER A 15 5.60 18.95 -8.83
CA SER A 15 7.00 19.17 -9.24
C SER A 15 7.99 18.53 -8.25
N LEU A 16 7.76 17.25 -7.95
CA LEU A 16 8.50 16.40 -7.00
C LEU A 16 8.32 16.73 -5.50
N ARG A 17 7.80 17.90 -5.14
CA ARG A 17 7.52 18.26 -3.74
C ARG A 17 6.25 17.57 -3.24
N CYS A 18 6.36 16.89 -2.11
CA CYS A 18 5.23 16.31 -1.38
C CYS A 18 4.85 17.22 -0.22
N ASN A 19 3.61 17.71 -0.23
CA ASN A 19 3.06 18.56 0.82
C ASN A 19 1.87 17.88 1.50
N LEU A 20 1.85 17.96 2.82
CA LEU A 20 0.75 17.54 3.68
C LEU A 20 -0.14 18.74 3.99
N TYR A 21 -1.45 18.52 3.86
CA TYR A 21 -2.50 19.44 4.28
C TYR A 21 -3.41 18.72 5.27
N MET A 22 -3.82 19.46 6.30
CA MET A 22 -4.78 18.99 7.29
C MET A 22 -6.03 19.86 7.20
N PHE A 23 -7.17 19.25 6.94
CA PHE A 23 -8.46 19.90 7.09
C PHE A 23 -8.89 19.81 8.55
N SER A 24 -9.38 20.92 9.11
CA SER A 24 -10.02 20.93 10.42
C SER A 24 -11.46 21.39 10.27
N SER A 25 -12.42 20.54 10.69
CA SER A 25 -13.83 20.93 10.69
C SER A 25 -14.14 22.10 11.63
N ALA A 26 -13.32 22.30 12.67
CA ALA A 26 -13.50 23.41 13.61
C ALA A 26 -13.24 24.78 12.96
N LYS A 27 -12.30 24.83 12.01
CA LYS A 27 -11.96 26.04 11.25
C LYS A 27 -12.61 26.05 9.86
N ALA A 28 -13.22 24.93 9.45
CA ALA A 28 -13.73 24.68 8.10
C ALA A 28 -12.71 25.04 7.00
N SER A 29 -11.42 24.81 7.26
CA SER A 29 -10.34 25.22 6.36
C SER A 29 -9.21 24.19 6.33
N TRP A 30 -8.43 24.23 5.26
CA TRP A 30 -7.16 23.52 5.16
C TRP A 30 -6.04 24.29 5.85
N SER A 31 -5.08 23.58 6.41
CA SER A 31 -3.83 24.15 6.92
C SER A 31 -2.96 24.71 5.79
N ALA A 32 -1.97 25.53 6.14
CA ALA A 32 -0.85 25.80 5.25
C ALA A 32 -0.13 24.48 4.89
N PRO A 33 0.47 24.38 3.69
CA PRO A 33 1.22 23.19 3.29
C PRO A 33 2.41 22.97 4.22
N THR A 34 2.57 21.74 4.68
CA THR A 34 3.77 21.30 5.39
C THR A 34 4.54 20.33 4.50
N SER A 35 5.83 20.58 4.28
CA SER A 35 6.65 19.69 3.44
C SER A 35 6.80 18.33 4.11
N CYS A 36 6.46 17.24 3.40
CA CYS A 36 6.55 15.88 3.94
C CYS A 36 8.00 15.46 4.21
N PHE A 37 8.93 15.89 3.36
CA PHE A 37 10.33 15.44 3.39
C PHE A 37 11.35 16.56 3.51
N GLY A 38 10.89 17.81 3.67
CA GLY A 38 11.78 18.97 3.71
C GLY A 38 12.64 19.08 2.46
N ASP A 39 13.95 19.27 2.67
CA ASP A 39 15.00 19.33 1.66
C ASP A 39 15.41 17.95 1.11
N LYS A 40 15.02 16.86 1.78
CA LYS A 40 15.33 15.48 1.37
C LYS A 40 14.41 14.93 0.29
N THR A 41 13.64 15.80 -0.38
CA THR A 41 12.79 15.42 -1.51
C THR A 41 13.66 14.96 -2.68
N TRP A 42 13.21 13.95 -3.42
CA TRP A 42 13.97 13.40 -4.55
C TRP A 42 14.25 14.47 -5.60
N ALA A 43 15.54 14.65 -5.90
CA ALA A 43 16.03 15.45 -7.00
C ALA A 43 17.17 14.69 -7.68
N TYR A 44 17.11 14.53 -9.00
CA TYR A 44 18.25 14.02 -9.74
C TYR A 44 19.35 15.10 -9.82
N PRO A 45 20.63 14.81 -9.55
CA PRO A 45 21.22 13.50 -9.22
C PRO A 45 21.33 13.22 -7.70
N SER A 46 20.95 14.17 -6.85
CA SER A 46 21.12 14.17 -5.39
C SER A 46 20.41 13.06 -4.62
N GLY A 47 19.49 12.34 -5.27
CA GLY A 47 18.66 11.33 -4.61
C GLY A 47 17.60 11.98 -3.71
N GLY A 48 16.97 11.20 -2.84
CA GLY A 48 15.97 11.68 -1.89
C GLY A 48 14.70 10.83 -1.83
N PHE A 49 13.72 11.35 -1.10
CA PHE A 49 12.42 10.75 -0.87
C PHE A 49 11.42 11.11 -1.97
N TRP A 50 10.62 10.13 -2.36
CA TRP A 50 9.40 10.38 -3.11
C TRP A 50 8.31 9.43 -2.63
N MET A 51 7.08 9.88 -2.81
CA MET A 51 5.92 9.02 -2.75
C MET A 51 5.50 8.67 -4.17
N PRO A 52 5.01 7.45 -4.41
CA PRO A 52 4.65 6.98 -5.74
C PRO A 52 3.23 7.46 -6.13
N PHE A 53 2.92 8.75 -6.00
CA PHE A 53 1.64 9.30 -6.46
C PHE A 53 1.60 9.44 -7.99
N GLU A 54 2.77 9.57 -8.60
CA GLU A 54 2.91 10.03 -9.97
C GLU A 54 3.98 9.20 -10.71
N SER A 55 3.55 8.07 -11.24
CA SER A 55 4.28 7.36 -12.26
C SER A 55 3.25 6.85 -13.26
N HIS A 56 3.58 6.87 -14.54
CA HIS A 56 2.78 6.38 -15.66
C HIS A 56 2.33 4.92 -15.54
N ILE A 57 2.73 4.25 -14.46
CA ILE A 57 2.23 2.97 -13.97
C ILE A 57 1.30 3.26 -12.79
N ARG A 58 0.00 3.31 -13.10
CA ARG A 58 -1.09 3.70 -12.18
C ARG A 58 -1.18 2.74 -11.01
N HIS A 59 -0.45 3.04 -9.95
CA HIS A 59 -0.65 2.46 -8.64
C HIS A 59 -1.22 3.58 -7.76
N SER A 60 -2.51 3.52 -7.47
CA SER A 60 -3.08 4.31 -6.38
C SER A 60 -2.57 3.70 -5.08
N HIS A 61 -1.38 4.10 -4.64
CA HIS A 61 -0.88 3.78 -3.31
C HIS A 61 -1.63 4.66 -2.32
N ASN A 62 -2.80 4.18 -1.95
CA ASN A 62 -3.67 4.87 -1.03
C ASN A 62 -3.02 4.89 0.35
N ALA A 63 -3.27 5.99 1.05
CA ALA A 63 -3.05 6.06 2.48
C ALA A 63 -3.84 4.95 3.16
N VAL A 64 -3.25 4.28 4.14
CA VAL A 64 -4.00 3.34 4.97
C VAL A 64 -4.09 3.88 6.38
N VAL A 65 -5.26 3.74 7.01
CA VAL A 65 -5.50 4.31 8.34
C VAL A 65 -5.57 3.17 9.35
N CYS A 66 -4.73 3.22 10.38
CA CYS A 66 -4.79 2.30 11.49
C CYS A 66 -4.19 2.88 12.78
N GLY A 67 -4.68 2.45 13.95
CA GLY A 67 -4.09 2.83 15.25
C GLY A 67 -4.02 4.35 15.48
N GLY A 68 -4.98 5.12 14.97
CA GLY A 68 -4.98 6.59 15.07
C GLY A 68 -3.97 7.29 14.16
N MET A 69 -3.36 6.57 13.22
CA MET A 69 -2.41 7.10 12.26
C MET A 69 -2.83 6.80 10.82
N THR A 70 -2.43 7.69 9.92
CA THR A 70 -2.45 7.45 8.49
C THR A 70 -1.04 7.12 8.01
N HIS A 71 -0.92 6.07 7.21
CA HIS A 71 0.34 5.50 6.79
C HIS A 71 0.44 5.49 5.27
N TRP A 72 1.60 5.90 4.76
CA TRP A 72 1.98 5.79 3.35
C TRP A 72 3.31 5.04 3.24
N LEU A 73 3.54 4.42 2.09
CA LEU A 73 4.86 3.91 1.74
C LEU A 73 5.61 4.96 0.92
N ALA A 74 6.75 5.41 1.43
CA ALA A 74 7.69 6.29 0.74
C ALA A 74 8.93 5.48 0.34
N ALA A 75 9.56 5.82 -0.78
CA ALA A 75 10.90 5.33 -1.06
C ALA A 75 11.93 6.45 -0.95
N TYR A 76 13.16 6.01 -0.68
CA TYR A 76 14.34 6.83 -0.64
C TYR A 76 15.38 6.24 -1.58
N GLN A 77 15.92 7.07 -2.48
CA GLN A 77 16.96 6.70 -3.41
C GLN A 77 18.23 7.44 -2.96
N PRO A 78 19.16 6.76 -2.26
CA PRO A 78 20.47 7.34 -2.00
C PRO A 78 21.25 7.46 -3.31
N VAL A 79 22.16 8.44 -3.36
CA VAL A 79 23.14 8.59 -4.44
C VAL A 79 24.03 7.34 -4.47
N GLY A 80 24.05 6.63 -5.61
CA GLY A 80 24.90 5.45 -5.79
C GLY A 80 24.50 4.21 -4.96
N GLY A 81 23.38 4.23 -4.25
CA GLY A 81 22.97 3.13 -3.35
C GLY A 81 21.66 2.43 -3.74
N PRO A 82 21.28 1.37 -2.99
CA PRO A 82 20.00 0.70 -3.18
C PRO A 82 18.84 1.59 -2.77
N ARG A 83 17.71 1.49 -3.47
CA ARG A 83 16.43 2.05 -3.02
C ARG A 83 16.07 1.46 -1.65
N LYS A 84 15.63 2.32 -0.74
CA LYS A 84 15.08 1.97 0.57
C LYS A 84 13.61 2.34 0.64
N TYR A 85 12.84 1.63 1.46
CA TYR A 85 11.42 1.93 1.70
C TYR A 85 11.20 2.36 3.15
N HIS A 86 10.23 3.24 3.36
CA HIS A 86 9.90 3.81 4.65
C HIS A 86 8.38 3.92 4.80
N THR A 87 7.90 3.72 6.02
CA THR A 87 6.55 4.14 6.39
C THR A 87 6.57 5.62 6.76
N PHE A 88 5.78 6.42 6.05
CA PHE A 88 5.50 7.80 6.40
C PHE A 88 4.18 7.81 7.17
N ASN A 89 4.24 8.15 8.45
CA ASN A 89 3.11 8.06 9.37
C ASN A 89 2.70 9.47 9.79
N VAL A 90 1.40 9.73 9.82
CA VAL A 90 0.82 10.99 10.29
C VAL A 90 -0.23 10.65 11.34
N SER A 91 -0.08 11.18 12.55
CA SER A 91 -1.10 11.08 13.59
C SER A 91 -2.36 11.84 13.14
N VAL A 92 -3.51 11.17 13.19
CA VAL A 92 -4.79 11.79 12.82
C VAL A 92 -5.19 12.89 13.81
N ASP A 93 -4.81 12.72 15.08
CA ASP A 93 -5.18 13.65 16.16
C ASP A 93 -4.26 14.87 16.23
N THR A 94 -2.94 14.64 16.10
CA THR A 94 -1.93 15.68 16.34
C THR A 94 -1.31 16.23 15.07
N GLY A 95 -1.48 15.53 13.93
CA GLY A 95 -0.74 15.83 12.71
C GLY A 95 0.76 15.50 12.79
N HIS A 96 1.23 14.93 13.91
CA HIS A 96 2.63 14.57 14.08
C HIS A 96 3.08 13.60 13.00
N VAL A 97 4.19 13.93 12.34
CA VAL A 97 4.78 13.16 11.24
C VAL A 97 5.94 12.33 11.76
N SER A 98 5.99 11.05 11.41
CA SER A 98 7.16 10.21 11.63
C SER A 98 7.51 9.40 10.39
N LEU A 99 8.79 9.06 10.26
CA LEU A 99 9.32 8.26 9.18
C LEU A 99 10.11 7.09 9.76
N THR A 100 9.75 5.87 9.38
CA THR A 100 10.40 4.66 9.88
C THR A 100 10.86 3.80 8.71
N GLU A 101 12.16 3.46 8.67
CA GLU A 101 12.71 2.57 7.64
C GLU A 101 12.06 1.18 7.74
N VAL A 102 11.75 0.61 6.58
CA VAL A 102 11.18 -0.73 6.44
C VAL A 102 12.36 -1.70 6.31
N SER A 103 12.83 -2.21 7.46
CA SER A 103 14.00 -3.09 7.57
C SER A 103 13.71 -4.54 7.14
N ILE A 104 13.23 -4.72 5.92
CA ILE A 104 13.06 -6.04 5.30
C ILE A 104 13.80 -6.10 3.97
N PRO A 105 14.31 -7.28 3.57
CA PRO A 105 15.00 -7.46 2.31
C PRO A 105 13.98 -7.45 1.17
N LEU A 106 13.40 -6.29 0.89
CA LEU A 106 12.58 -6.08 -0.30
C LEU A 106 13.48 -6.30 -1.50
N VAL A 107 13.28 -7.43 -2.17
CA VAL A 107 14.13 -7.90 -3.26
C VAL A 107 14.24 -6.78 -4.30
N LYS A 108 15.47 -6.37 -4.61
CA LYS A 108 15.76 -5.50 -5.74
C LYS A 108 15.22 -6.15 -7.01
N GLY A 109 14.17 -5.57 -7.57
CA GLY A 109 13.62 -6.04 -8.82
C GLY A 109 12.87 -4.91 -9.50
N LEU A 110 12.84 -4.98 -10.82
CA LEU A 110 12.06 -4.11 -11.69
C LEU A 110 10.54 -4.20 -11.42
N TYR A 111 10.10 -5.05 -10.49
CA TYR A 111 8.75 -5.54 -10.34
C TYR A 111 7.97 -4.83 -9.23
N GLY A 112 7.09 -3.92 -9.63
CA GLY A 112 6.04 -3.34 -8.78
C GLY A 112 6.56 -2.52 -7.60
N TRP A 113 5.66 -1.75 -6.98
CA TRP A 113 5.93 -1.07 -5.72
C TRP A 113 5.25 -1.86 -4.60
N PRO A 114 5.88 -2.05 -3.42
CA PRO A 114 5.25 -2.78 -2.32
C PRO A 114 3.95 -2.11 -1.88
N ILE A 115 2.94 -2.90 -1.53
CA ILE A 115 1.61 -2.39 -1.20
C ILE A 115 1.43 -2.43 0.31
N LEU A 116 1.15 -1.26 0.89
CA LEU A 116 0.79 -1.13 2.30
C LEU A 116 -0.72 -1.35 2.47
N CYS A 117 -1.11 -2.13 3.47
CA CYS A 117 -2.51 -2.48 3.76
C CYS A 117 -2.75 -2.59 5.27
N VAL A 118 -4.01 -2.77 5.66
CA VAL A 118 -4.43 -3.01 7.05
C VAL A 118 -5.12 -4.36 7.13
N GLY A 119 -4.56 -5.27 7.93
CA GLY A 119 -5.11 -6.58 8.20
C GLY A 119 -6.39 -6.54 9.03
N VAL A 120 -7.04 -7.70 9.19
CA VAL A 120 -8.33 -7.84 9.87
C VAL A 120 -8.29 -7.33 11.32
N GLU A 121 -7.15 -7.49 11.98
CA GLU A 121 -6.93 -7.08 13.37
C GLU A 121 -6.51 -5.60 13.53
N GLY A 122 -6.51 -4.82 12.45
CA GLY A 122 -5.95 -3.47 12.49
C GLY A 122 -4.42 -3.49 12.62
N THR A 123 -3.76 -4.48 12.04
CA THR A 123 -2.29 -4.51 11.95
C THR A 123 -1.86 -4.04 10.57
N LEU A 124 -0.72 -3.36 10.47
CA LEU A 124 -0.18 -2.98 9.16
C LEU A 124 0.38 -4.21 8.47
N LEU A 125 -0.01 -4.39 7.20
CA LEU A 125 0.49 -5.41 6.31
C LEU A 125 1.27 -4.78 5.17
N LEU A 126 2.31 -5.46 4.72
CA LEU A 126 3.08 -5.07 3.56
C LEU A 126 3.20 -6.26 2.60
N PHE A 127 2.74 -6.04 1.38
CA PHE A 127 2.74 -7.01 0.30
C PHE A 127 3.86 -6.67 -0.68
N ASN A 128 4.67 -7.65 -1.03
CA ASN A 128 5.73 -7.48 -2.03
C ASN A 128 5.64 -8.60 -3.06
N VAL A 129 5.44 -8.24 -4.32
CA VAL A 129 5.43 -9.20 -5.42
C VAL A 129 6.80 -9.20 -6.07
N HIS A 130 7.42 -10.36 -6.14
CA HIS A 130 8.75 -10.53 -6.73
C HIS A 130 8.82 -11.83 -7.53
N ASN A 131 9.92 -12.04 -8.25
CA ASN A 131 10.18 -13.33 -8.90
C ASN A 131 11.22 -14.12 -8.10
N LYS A 132 10.97 -15.42 -7.93
CA LYS A 132 11.91 -16.40 -7.38
C LYS A 132 12.04 -17.52 -8.40
N ALA A 133 13.24 -17.69 -8.97
CA ALA A 133 13.50 -18.70 -10.02
C ALA A 133 12.49 -18.67 -11.20
N SER A 134 12.10 -17.46 -11.65
CA SER A 134 11.08 -17.22 -12.69
C SER A 134 9.64 -17.54 -12.30
N VAL A 135 9.38 -17.89 -11.04
CA VAL A 135 8.03 -18.01 -10.47
C VAL A 135 7.70 -16.71 -9.74
N PRO A 136 6.58 -16.05 -10.04
CA PRO A 136 6.14 -14.90 -9.28
C PRO A 136 5.63 -15.35 -7.91
N CYS A 137 6.10 -14.67 -6.87
CA CYS A 137 5.79 -14.93 -5.50
C CYS A 137 5.26 -13.65 -4.85
N LEU A 138 4.33 -13.83 -3.92
CA LEU A 138 3.86 -12.78 -3.04
C LEU A 138 4.39 -13.01 -1.63
N ASP A 139 5.24 -12.10 -1.17
CA ASP A 139 5.64 -11.98 0.23
C ASP A 139 4.61 -11.16 1.00
N ILE A 140 4.27 -11.65 2.20
CA ILE A 140 3.44 -10.94 3.17
C ILE A 140 4.24 -10.68 4.44
N TRP A 141 4.21 -9.43 4.89
CA TRP A 141 4.81 -8.99 6.14
C TRP A 141 3.79 -8.30 7.02
N THR A 142 3.90 -8.43 8.33
CA THR A 142 3.07 -7.73 9.32
C THR A 142 3.91 -6.89 10.26
N ARG A 143 3.42 -5.73 10.66
CA ARG A 143 4.10 -4.85 11.62
C ARG A 143 3.63 -5.19 13.03
N ARG A 144 4.56 -5.56 13.90
CA ARG A 144 4.27 -5.68 15.34
C ARG A 144 4.66 -4.37 16.04
N ALA A 145 3.76 -3.85 16.87
CA ALA A 145 4.16 -2.83 17.84
C ALA A 145 5.07 -3.52 18.88
N GLY A 146 6.20 -2.88 19.19
CA GLY A 146 6.99 -3.30 20.35
C GLY A 146 6.13 -3.28 21.60
N SER A 147 6.29 -4.25 22.50
CA SER A 147 5.55 -4.31 23.76
C SER A 147 5.90 -3.17 24.72
N ASP A 148 7.04 -2.51 24.49
CA ASP A 148 7.58 -1.45 25.34
C ASP A 148 7.86 -0.18 24.51
N ALA A 149 7.80 0.97 25.17
CA ALA A 149 7.98 2.30 24.56
C ALA A 149 9.33 2.50 23.84
N GLU A 150 10.30 1.60 24.07
CA GLU A 150 11.64 1.60 23.46
C GLU A 150 11.87 0.44 22.48
N SER A 151 10.93 -0.49 22.32
CA SER A 151 11.09 -1.61 21.40
C SER A 151 10.89 -1.15 19.96
N GLU A 152 11.92 -1.31 19.13
CA GLU A 152 11.86 -1.00 17.71
C GLU A 152 10.67 -1.72 17.05
N THR A 153 9.87 -0.99 16.27
CA THR A 153 8.82 -1.63 15.47
C THR A 153 9.48 -2.38 14.32
N PHE A 154 9.41 -3.71 14.35
CA PHE A 154 9.94 -4.55 13.28
C PHE A 154 8.83 -5.19 12.45
N TRP A 155 9.18 -5.49 11.20
CA TRP A 155 8.32 -6.22 10.27
C TRP A 155 8.61 -7.71 10.41
N LEU A 156 7.55 -8.49 10.64
CA LEU A 156 7.59 -9.94 10.72
C LEU A 156 7.16 -10.55 9.40
N HIS A 157 7.94 -11.53 8.92
CA HIS A 157 7.57 -12.30 7.75
C HIS A 157 6.40 -13.22 8.10
N VAL A 158 5.28 -13.08 7.39
CA VAL A 158 4.12 -13.94 7.56
C VAL A 158 4.25 -15.18 6.68
N GLY A 159 4.69 -15.00 5.43
CA GLY A 159 4.88 -16.10 4.51
C GLY A 159 5.10 -15.67 3.07
N VAL A 160 5.32 -16.66 2.21
CA VAL A 160 5.49 -16.52 0.76
C VAL A 160 4.49 -17.42 0.06
N PHE A 161 3.78 -16.87 -0.91
CA PHE A 161 2.81 -17.60 -1.71
C PHE A 161 3.21 -17.57 -3.18
N ASP A 162 3.37 -18.76 -3.78
CA ASP A 162 3.60 -18.87 -5.21
C ASP A 162 2.32 -18.49 -5.95
N LEU A 163 2.42 -17.47 -6.81
CA LEU A 163 1.31 -17.06 -7.65
C LEU A 163 1.23 -18.05 -8.82
N LYS A 164 0.30 -19.01 -8.71
CA LYS A 164 0.04 -19.99 -9.77
C LYS A 164 -0.13 -19.26 -11.09
N SER A 165 0.63 -19.65 -12.11
CA SER A 165 0.54 -19.04 -13.43
C SER A 165 -0.88 -19.18 -13.95
N PRO A 166 -1.57 -18.08 -14.35
CA PRO A 166 -2.58 -18.24 -15.38
C PRO A 166 -1.89 -18.79 -16.64
N LYS A 167 -2.66 -19.17 -17.65
CA LYS A 167 -2.17 -19.75 -18.90
C LYS A 167 -1.13 -18.88 -19.64
N GLU A 168 -0.86 -17.66 -19.16
CA GLU A 168 0.15 -16.72 -19.63
C GLU A 168 1.20 -16.34 -18.56
N LYS A 169 2.37 -15.90 -19.03
CA LYS A 169 3.46 -15.40 -18.19
C LYS A 169 3.07 -14.12 -17.46
N TRP A 170 3.10 -14.17 -16.12
CA TRP A 170 2.94 -13.01 -15.25
C TRP A 170 3.93 -11.88 -15.58
N CYS A 171 3.46 -10.64 -15.46
CA CYS A 171 4.30 -9.45 -15.46
C CYS A 171 4.15 -8.79 -14.09
N ALA A 172 5.08 -9.05 -13.17
CA ALA A 172 4.95 -8.63 -11.77
C ALA A 172 4.84 -7.10 -11.60
N GLU A 173 5.36 -6.31 -12.54
CA GLU A 173 5.16 -4.84 -12.62
C GLU A 173 3.70 -4.41 -12.77
N LYS A 174 2.88 -5.30 -13.34
CA LYS A 174 1.48 -5.05 -13.68
C LYS A 174 0.54 -5.86 -12.80
N ILE A 175 1.05 -6.51 -11.76
CA ILE A 175 0.22 -7.14 -10.75
C ILE A 175 -0.32 -6.05 -9.82
N ARG A 176 -1.61 -6.14 -9.49
CA ARG A 176 -2.27 -5.35 -8.45
C ARG A 176 -2.76 -6.30 -7.39
N VAL A 177 -2.54 -5.96 -6.12
CA VAL A 177 -2.99 -6.76 -4.99
C VAL A 177 -3.87 -5.91 -4.11
N TRP A 178 -5.05 -6.42 -3.76
CA TRP A 178 -6.00 -5.78 -2.87
C TRP A 178 -6.40 -6.75 -1.77
N LEU A 179 -6.53 -6.26 -0.54
CA LEU A 179 -7.00 -7.09 0.56
C LEU A 179 -8.52 -7.03 0.66
N GLY A 180 -9.12 -8.21 0.75
CA GLY A 180 -10.52 -8.41 1.07
C GLY A 180 -10.81 -8.00 2.50
N LYS A 181 -11.74 -7.06 2.70
CA LYS A 181 -12.19 -6.65 4.03
C LYS A 181 -12.64 -7.87 4.82
N LYS A 182 -11.98 -8.13 5.96
CA LYS A 182 -12.33 -9.18 6.94
C LYS A 182 -12.34 -10.62 6.43
N SER A 183 -11.82 -10.90 5.23
CA SER A 183 -11.99 -12.23 4.62
C SER A 183 -10.72 -13.07 4.50
N GLY A 184 -9.57 -12.59 5.01
CA GLY A 184 -8.29 -13.29 4.85
C GLY A 184 -7.95 -13.61 3.39
N THR A 185 -8.50 -12.83 2.46
CA THR A 185 -8.44 -13.11 1.03
C THR A 185 -7.78 -11.93 0.34
N LEU A 186 -6.83 -12.20 -0.53
CA LEU A 186 -6.26 -11.23 -1.45
C LEU A 186 -6.90 -11.37 -2.82
N PHE A 187 -7.16 -10.23 -3.44
CA PHE A 187 -7.54 -10.14 -4.83
C PHE A 187 -6.34 -9.69 -5.64
N ILE A 188 -6.02 -10.42 -6.70
CA ILE A 188 -4.85 -10.19 -7.53
C ILE A 188 -5.33 -9.95 -8.96
N LEU A 189 -5.01 -8.80 -9.52
CA LEU A 189 -5.28 -8.48 -10.92
C LEU A 189 -3.97 -8.47 -11.70
N ASP A 190 -3.92 -9.20 -12.82
CA ASP A 190 -2.76 -9.25 -13.70
C ASP A 190 -2.79 -8.16 -14.80
N LYS A 191 -1.77 -8.18 -15.67
CA LYS A 191 -1.65 -7.24 -16.80
C LYS A 191 -2.79 -7.35 -17.82
N SER A 192 -3.39 -8.53 -17.94
CA SER A 192 -4.43 -8.91 -18.89
C SER A 192 -5.82 -8.72 -18.26
N CYS A 193 -5.89 -8.13 -17.06
CA CYS A 193 -7.10 -7.98 -16.25
C CYS A 193 -7.71 -9.33 -15.83
N HIS A 194 -6.92 -10.40 -15.81
CA HIS A 194 -7.34 -11.63 -15.14
C HIS A 194 -7.34 -11.41 -13.64
N ALA A 195 -8.44 -11.82 -13.03
CA ALA A 195 -8.71 -11.64 -11.63
C ALA A 195 -8.56 -12.96 -10.91
N HIS A 196 -7.79 -12.94 -9.83
CA HIS A 196 -7.54 -14.11 -9.01
C HIS A 196 -7.85 -13.81 -7.55
N LYS A 197 -8.40 -14.81 -6.88
CA LYS A 197 -8.63 -14.81 -5.44
C LYS A 197 -7.56 -15.69 -4.81
N LEU A 198 -6.81 -15.18 -3.85
CA LEU A 198 -5.81 -15.91 -3.07
C LEU A 198 -6.24 -15.94 -1.60
N ASP A 199 -6.44 -17.12 -1.05
CA ASP A 199 -6.67 -17.32 0.37
C ASP A 199 -5.33 -17.30 1.12
N THR A 200 -5.18 -16.41 2.10
CA THR A 200 -3.88 -16.22 2.78
C THR A 200 -3.58 -17.28 3.84
N GLU A 201 -4.55 -18.08 4.24
CA GLU A 201 -4.36 -19.15 5.24
C GLU A 201 -3.92 -20.44 4.55
N THR A 202 -4.59 -20.79 3.45
CA THR A 202 -4.38 -22.04 2.71
C THR A 202 -3.44 -21.88 1.53
N GLY A 203 -3.20 -20.64 1.06
CA GLY A 203 -2.48 -20.37 -0.19
C GLY A 203 -3.25 -20.80 -1.45
N ALA A 204 -4.53 -21.18 -1.31
CA ALA A 204 -5.36 -21.58 -2.44
C ALA A 204 -5.65 -20.37 -3.32
N MET A 205 -5.40 -20.53 -4.63
CA MET A 205 -5.61 -19.50 -5.64
C MET A 205 -6.67 -19.96 -6.64
N GLU A 206 -7.69 -19.14 -6.86
CA GLU A 206 -8.83 -19.38 -7.74
C GLU A 206 -8.90 -18.28 -8.82
N ASP A 207 -9.21 -18.67 -10.06
CA ASP A 207 -9.51 -17.73 -11.14
C ASP A 207 -10.97 -17.28 -11.02
N VAL A 208 -11.16 -15.98 -10.82
CA VAL A 208 -12.46 -15.33 -10.65
C VAL A 208 -12.73 -14.32 -11.76
N THR A 209 -11.97 -14.34 -12.85
CA THR A 209 -12.11 -13.43 -14.00
C THR A 209 -13.54 -13.38 -14.52
N GLY A 210 -14.21 -14.54 -14.60
CA GLY A 210 -15.59 -14.65 -15.06
C GLY A 210 -16.63 -13.89 -14.24
N LEU A 211 -16.35 -13.56 -12.97
CA LEU A 211 -17.23 -12.75 -12.10
C LEU A 211 -17.17 -11.26 -12.44
N PHE A 212 -16.15 -10.85 -13.18
CA PHE A 212 -15.91 -9.45 -13.48
C PHE A 212 -16.17 -9.06 -14.92
N ARG A 213 -16.55 -9.99 -15.83
CA ARG A 213 -16.96 -9.76 -17.25
C ARG A 213 -16.76 -8.30 -17.71
N ASP A 214 -15.50 -7.91 -17.92
CA ASP A 214 -15.06 -6.62 -18.48
C ASP A 214 -15.18 -5.36 -17.58
N SER A 215 -15.66 -5.50 -16.34
CA SER A 215 -15.82 -4.40 -15.37
C SER A 215 -14.55 -4.00 -14.61
N LEU A 216 -13.50 -4.83 -14.63
CA LEU A 216 -12.23 -4.53 -13.97
C LEU A 216 -11.17 -4.11 -14.98
N CYS A 217 -10.62 -2.93 -14.77
CA CYS A 217 -9.45 -2.42 -15.48
C CYS A 217 -8.23 -2.46 -14.53
N ILE A 218 -7.02 -2.59 -15.07
CA ILE A 218 -5.77 -2.41 -14.28
C ILE A 218 -5.67 -1.04 -13.59
N ASN A 219 -6.45 -0.06 -14.07
CA ASN A 219 -6.56 1.27 -13.50
C ASN A 219 -7.66 1.39 -12.44
N ALA A 220 -8.38 0.31 -12.13
CA ALA A 220 -9.38 0.30 -11.08
C ALA A 220 -8.70 0.58 -9.74
N VAL A 221 -9.19 1.61 -9.05
CA VAL A 221 -8.79 1.94 -7.70
C VAL A 221 -9.73 1.20 -6.76
N PRO A 222 -9.24 0.40 -5.81
CA PRO A 222 -10.09 -0.17 -4.78
C PRO A 222 -10.61 0.97 -3.89
N ILE A 223 -11.88 1.33 -4.03
CA ILE A 223 -12.61 2.10 -3.02
C ILE A 223 -13.17 1.06 -2.07
N GLU A 224 -12.79 1.07 -0.79
CA GLU A 224 -13.27 0.14 0.27
C GLU A 224 -14.39 -0.80 -0.18
N ILE A 225 -14.02 -1.96 -0.76
CA ILE A 225 -15.01 -2.86 -1.34
C ILE A 225 -15.46 -3.83 -0.25
N ASP A 226 -16.74 -3.79 0.08
CA ASP A 226 -17.39 -4.81 0.87
C ASP A 226 -17.64 -6.05 -0.01
N TRP A 227 -16.59 -6.86 -0.16
CA TRP A 227 -16.56 -7.97 -1.11
C TRP A 227 -17.67 -9.00 -0.93
N PRO A 228 -18.06 -9.41 0.29
CA PRO A 228 -19.23 -10.27 0.48
C PRO A 228 -20.48 -9.69 -0.21
N THR A 229 -20.73 -8.39 -0.02
CA THR A 229 -21.85 -7.69 -0.64
C THR A 229 -21.70 -7.61 -2.16
N LEU A 230 -20.50 -7.36 -2.69
CA LEU A 230 -20.24 -7.32 -4.13
C LEU A 230 -20.51 -8.69 -4.79
N PHE A 231 -19.99 -9.78 -4.22
CA PHE A 231 -20.18 -11.12 -4.78
C PHE A 231 -21.65 -11.55 -4.71
N LEU A 232 -22.33 -11.29 -3.59
CA LEU A 232 -23.76 -11.59 -3.45
C LEU A 232 -24.61 -10.79 -4.45
N SER A 233 -24.26 -9.53 -4.75
CA SER A 233 -24.99 -8.71 -5.71
C SER A 233 -24.91 -9.20 -7.17
N ARG A 234 -23.91 -10.03 -7.51
CA ARG A 234 -23.65 -10.52 -8.88
C ARG A 234 -24.04 -11.97 -9.11
N LEU A 235 -24.55 -12.64 -8.07
CA LEU A 235 -25.12 -13.99 -8.14
C LEU A 235 -26.63 -13.98 -8.45
N ALA A 236 -27.21 -12.80 -8.69
CA ALA A 236 -28.62 -12.58 -9.05
C ALA A 236 -28.82 -12.56 -10.57
#